data_AF-A0A436WYS4-F1
#
_entry.id   AF-A0A436WYS4-F1
#
_cell.length_a   1.000
_cell.length_b   1.000
_cell.length_c   1.000
_cell.angle_alpha   90.00
_cell.angle_beta   90.00
_cell.angle_gamma   90.00
#
_symmetry.space_group_name_H-M   'P 1'
#
loop_
_entity.id
_entity.type
_entity.pdbx_description
1 polymer ?
#
loop_
_entity_poly.entity_id
_entity_poly.type
_entity_poly.pdbx_seq_one_letter_code
_entity_poly.pdbx_strand_id
1 'polypeptide(L)'
;MAFLTGRCMCEAVTWTYSGDITRNLVCHCADCRRATSAPLTAFLGMRPEQLSWIGEISHYESSPNTFRGFCPSCGTRLYFRSDRWPHEIHVHAATMTNPDDYQPDAQVLMRSRMTWLERLPSIPAHDGFQEKPADQSGA
;
A
#
# COMPACT_ATOMS: atom_id res chain seq x y z
N MET A 1 5.12 10.91 17.90
CA MET A 1 5.06 9.49 18.26
C MET A 1 3.68 8.92 18.01
N ALA A 2 3.55 8.09 16.99
CA ALA A 2 2.35 7.35 16.64
C ALA A 2 2.42 5.93 17.23
N PHE A 3 1.28 5.38 17.62
CA PHE A 3 1.12 3.96 17.90
C PHE A 3 0.19 3.37 16.84
N LEU A 4 0.71 2.50 15.98
CA LEU A 4 -0.01 1.93 14.86
C LEU A 4 0.04 0.41 14.91
N THR A 5 -1.01 -0.24 14.41
CA THR A 5 -1.05 -1.68 14.25
C THR A 5 -1.60 -2.04 12.88
N GLY A 6 -1.30 -3.24 12.43
CA GLY A 6 -1.83 -3.76 11.20
C GLY A 6 -1.62 -5.25 11.02
N ARG A 7 -2.14 -5.78 9.92
CA ARG A 7 -2.17 -7.21 9.61
C ARG A 7 -2.27 -7.49 8.12
N CYS A 8 -1.86 -8.68 7.71
CA CYS A 8 -2.17 -9.20 6.40
C CYS A 8 -3.65 -9.63 6.30
N MET A 9 -4.11 -9.95 5.08
CA MET A 9 -5.50 -10.35 4.82
C MET A 9 -5.93 -11.59 5.60
N CYS A 10 -5.04 -12.59 5.74
CA CYS A 10 -5.34 -13.83 6.47
C CYS A 10 -4.95 -13.78 7.95
N GLU A 11 -4.52 -12.62 8.46
CA GLU A 11 -4.14 -12.40 9.86
C GLU A 11 -2.90 -13.18 10.35
N ALA A 12 -2.30 -14.03 9.52
CA ALA A 12 -1.11 -14.80 9.85
C ALA A 12 0.14 -13.94 10.09
N VAL A 13 0.13 -12.70 9.60
CA VAL A 13 1.15 -11.69 9.89
C VAL A 13 0.49 -10.46 10.48
N THR A 14 0.99 -10.00 11.63
CA THR A 14 0.61 -8.74 12.25
C THR A 14 1.83 -7.88 12.52
N TRP A 15 1.63 -6.58 12.69
CA TRP A 15 2.69 -5.65 13.03
C TRP A 15 2.21 -4.56 13.98
N THR A 16 3.14 -4.06 14.77
CA THR A 16 2.94 -2.93 15.68
C THR A 16 4.09 -1.95 15.54
N TYR A 17 3.79 -0.65 15.56
CA TYR A 17 4.77 0.42 15.46
C TYR A 17 4.57 1.42 16.59
N SER A 18 5.67 1.84 17.23
CA SER A 18 5.67 2.91 18.23
C SER A 18 6.84 3.86 17.97
N GLY A 19 6.59 4.93 17.22
CA GLY A 19 7.65 5.80 16.73
C GLY A 19 7.17 6.98 15.92
N ASP A 20 8.11 7.70 15.32
CA ASP A 20 7.78 8.82 14.42
C ASP A 20 7.70 8.32 12.97
N ILE A 21 6.74 8.83 12.22
CA ILE A 21 6.57 8.49 10.80
C ILE A 21 7.55 9.32 9.97
N THR A 22 8.38 8.68 9.15
CA THR A 22 9.39 9.34 8.31
C THR A 22 8.85 9.77 6.95
N ARG A 23 7.83 9.06 6.46
CA ARG A 23 7.15 9.31 5.17
C ARG A 23 5.68 8.93 5.28
N ASN A 24 4.82 9.67 4.60
CA ASN A 24 3.40 9.37 4.57
C ASN A 24 2.81 9.74 3.20
N LEU A 25 2.81 8.79 2.26
CA LEU A 25 2.58 9.11 0.85
C LEU A 25 1.81 8.05 0.08
N VAL A 26 1.22 8.49 -1.03
CA VAL A 26 0.70 7.63 -2.09
C VAL A 26 1.64 7.66 -3.30
N CYS A 27 2.01 6.47 -3.80
CA CYS A 27 2.87 6.30 -4.96
C CYS A 27 2.08 5.80 -6.19
N HIS A 28 2.38 6.40 -7.35
CA HIS A 28 1.73 6.11 -8.63
C HIS A 28 2.61 5.32 -9.63
N CYS A 29 3.84 4.96 -9.27
CA CYS A 29 4.77 4.36 -10.23
C CYS A 29 4.36 2.97 -10.69
N ALA A 30 4.82 2.57 -11.88
CA ALA A 30 4.52 1.26 -12.46
C ALA A 30 4.93 0.09 -11.55
N ASP A 31 6.06 0.18 -10.87
CA ASP A 31 6.55 -0.90 -10.00
C ASP A 31 5.66 -1.10 -8.78
N CYS A 32 5.22 0.00 -8.14
CA CYS A 32 4.31 -0.10 -6.99
C CYS A 32 2.96 -0.65 -7.42
N ARG A 33 2.43 -0.20 -8.57
CA ARG A 33 1.18 -0.71 -9.14
C ARG A 33 1.26 -2.20 -9.45
N ARG A 34 2.32 -2.65 -10.11
CA ARG A 34 2.52 -4.07 -10.45
C ARG A 34 2.75 -4.93 -9.20
N ALA A 35 3.52 -4.42 -8.23
CA ALA A 35 3.80 -5.16 -7.00
C ALA A 35 2.56 -5.37 -6.11
N THR A 36 1.55 -4.51 -6.23
CA THR A 36 0.35 -4.52 -5.38
C THR A 36 -0.94 -4.82 -6.14
N SER A 37 -0.89 -4.96 -7.46
CA SER A 37 -2.06 -5.08 -8.33
C SER A 37 -3.09 -3.97 -8.12
N ALA A 38 -2.64 -2.75 -7.78
CA ALA A 38 -3.47 -1.60 -7.47
C ALA A 38 -3.10 -0.38 -8.35
N PRO A 39 -4.03 0.56 -8.61
CA PRO A 39 -3.76 1.74 -9.42
C PRO A 39 -2.82 2.76 -8.74
N LEU A 40 -2.71 2.69 -7.41
CA LEU A 40 -1.80 3.46 -6.56
C LEU A 40 -1.56 2.69 -5.27
N THR A 41 -0.52 3.05 -4.52
CA THR A 41 -0.20 2.39 -3.25
C THR A 41 0.15 3.40 -2.18
N ALA A 42 -0.46 3.26 -1.01
CA ALA A 42 -0.16 4.03 0.18
C ALA A 42 0.99 3.43 1.00
N PHE A 43 1.90 4.28 1.48
CA PHE A 43 3.05 3.91 2.29
C PHE A 43 3.19 4.78 3.54
N LEU A 44 3.62 4.13 4.62
CA LEU A 44 4.18 4.76 5.81
C LEU A 44 5.66 4.38 5.91
N GLY A 45 6.54 5.38 5.86
CA GLY A 45 7.95 5.22 6.20
C GLY A 45 8.09 5.15 7.72
N MET A 46 8.76 4.11 8.18
CA MET A 46 8.94 3.78 9.59
C MET A 46 10.39 3.41 9.86
N ARG A 47 10.82 3.59 11.11
CA ARG A 47 12.12 3.10 11.58
C ARG A 47 12.04 1.59 11.89
N PRO A 48 12.86 0.73 11.26
CA PRO A 48 12.80 -0.71 11.50
C PRO A 48 12.93 -1.10 12.97
N GLU A 49 13.74 -0.38 13.75
CA GLU A 49 13.97 -0.62 15.17
C GLU A 49 12.74 -0.35 16.07
N GLN A 50 11.73 0.36 15.55
CA GLN A 50 10.47 0.68 16.22
C GLN A 50 9.29 -0.16 15.71
N LEU A 51 9.54 -1.07 14.76
CA LEU A 51 8.54 -1.91 14.12
C LEU A 51 8.71 -3.37 14.54
N SER A 52 7.67 -3.94 15.12
CA SER A 52 7.62 -5.35 15.48
C SER A 52 6.67 -6.11 14.56
N TRP A 53 7.07 -7.31 14.15
CA TRP A 53 6.27 -8.22 13.32
C TRP A 53 6.01 -9.52 14.09
N ILE A 54 4.83 -10.10 13.89
CA ILE A 54 4.48 -11.45 14.34
C ILE A 54 4.06 -12.23 13.09
N GLY A 55 4.58 -13.45 12.93
CA GLY A 55 4.30 -14.30 11.77
C GLY A 55 5.43 -14.35 10.75
N GLU A 56 5.30 -15.25 9.78
CA GLU A 56 6.31 -15.45 8.74
C GLU A 56 6.16 -14.43 7.60
N ILE A 57 7.28 -13.83 7.20
CA ILE A 57 7.34 -12.91 6.07
C ILE A 57 8.33 -13.43 5.05
N SER A 58 7.83 -13.67 3.84
CA SER A 58 8.68 -13.92 2.68
C SER A 58 9.05 -12.59 2.01
N HIS A 59 10.25 -12.52 1.44
CA HIS A 59 10.69 -11.35 0.69
C HIS A 59 11.46 -11.77 -0.56
N TYR A 60 11.46 -10.89 -1.55
CA TYR A 60 12.28 -11.03 -2.75
C TYR A 60 12.83 -9.66 -3.14
N GLU A 61 13.96 -9.71 -3.86
CA GLU A 61 14.56 -8.53 -4.48
C GLU A 61 13.79 -8.20 -5.76
N SER A 62 13.10 -7.06 -5.78
CA SER A 62 12.27 -6.63 -6.92
C SER A 62 13.05 -5.79 -7.94
N SER A 63 14.16 -5.19 -7.50
CA SER A 63 15.15 -4.47 -8.29
C SER A 63 16.43 -4.37 -7.43
N PRO A 64 17.59 -4.02 -8.00
CA PRO A 64 18.85 -3.98 -7.25
C PRO A 64 18.72 -3.23 -5.92
N ASN A 65 19.06 -3.93 -4.83
CA ASN A 65 19.00 -3.44 -3.46
C ASN A 65 17.62 -2.98 -2.99
N THR A 66 16.53 -3.47 -3.61
CA THR A 66 15.15 -3.13 -3.24
C THR A 66 14.33 -4.38 -3.03
N PHE A 67 14.00 -4.63 -1.76
CA PHE A 67 13.32 -5.83 -1.31
C PHE A 67 11.87 -5.53 -0.96
N ARG A 68 10.98 -6.47 -1.24
CA ARG A 68 9.56 -6.34 -0.90
C ARG A 68 9.11 -7.55 -0.08
N GLY A 69 8.52 -7.28 1.08
CA GLY A 69 7.99 -8.28 1.99
C GLY A 69 6.51 -8.55 1.75
N PHE A 70 6.10 -9.81 1.88
CA PHE A 70 4.72 -10.25 1.75
C PHE A 70 4.42 -11.44 2.66
N CYS A 71 3.14 -11.62 3.00
CA CYS A 71 2.68 -12.80 3.71
C CYS A 71 2.69 -14.01 2.75
N PRO A 72 3.44 -15.09 3.02
CA PRO A 72 3.49 -16.26 2.13
C PRO A 72 2.15 -16.99 2.03
N SER A 73 1.28 -16.85 3.04
CA SER A 73 -0.01 -17.55 3.10
C SER A 73 -1.11 -16.91 2.24
N CYS A 74 -1.16 -15.57 2.14
CA CYS A 74 -2.22 -14.86 1.41
C CYS A 74 -1.72 -13.89 0.35
N GLY A 75 -0.41 -13.71 0.20
CA GLY A 75 0.19 -12.80 -0.78
C GLY A 75 0.09 -11.31 -0.45
N THR A 76 -0.53 -10.92 0.68
CA THR A 76 -0.63 -9.50 1.07
C THR A 76 0.76 -8.86 1.14
N ARG A 77 0.90 -7.72 0.48
CA ARG A 77 2.12 -6.92 0.49
C ARG A 77 2.23 -6.18 1.82
N LEU A 78 3.36 -6.34 2.50
CA LEU A 78 3.56 -5.80 3.85
C LEU A 78 4.45 -4.57 3.85
N TYR A 79 5.56 -4.61 3.13
CA TYR A 79 6.46 -3.46 3.00
C TYR A 79 7.36 -3.52 1.76
N PHE A 80 8.09 -2.43 1.51
CA PHE A 80 9.38 -2.49 0.83
C PHE A 80 10.49 -1.82 1.65
N ARG A 81 11.74 -2.21 1.38
CA ARG A 81 12.95 -1.56 1.89
C ARG A 81 13.95 -1.41 0.75
N SER A 82 14.77 -0.37 0.79
CA SER A 82 15.76 -0.09 -0.25
C SER A 82 16.98 0.61 0.32
N ASP A 83 18.17 0.34 -0.19
CA ASP A 83 19.41 1.02 0.21
C ASP A 83 19.39 2.52 -0.11
N ARG A 84 18.44 2.97 -0.95
CA ARG A 84 18.16 4.40 -1.15
C ARG A 84 17.67 5.09 0.14
N TRP A 85 17.02 4.34 1.03
CA TRP A 85 16.53 4.80 2.33
C TRP A 85 16.94 3.78 3.40
N PRO A 86 18.23 3.73 3.77
CA PRO A 86 18.81 2.63 4.55
C PRO A 86 18.28 2.54 5.99
N HIS A 87 17.63 3.59 6.49
CA HIS A 87 17.06 3.66 7.83
C HIS A 87 15.52 3.64 7.82
N GLU A 88 14.91 3.34 6.66
CA GLU A 88 13.45 3.32 6.51
C GLU A 88 12.96 1.95 6.02
N ILE A 89 11.85 1.50 6.59
CA ILE A 89 10.99 0.47 6.02
C ILE A 89 9.66 1.12 5.66
N HIS A 90 9.19 0.90 4.43
CA HIS A 90 7.97 1.50 3.92
C HIS A 90 6.85 0.48 3.98
N VAL A 91 6.07 0.53 5.07
CA VAL A 91 4.93 -0.36 5.32
C VAL A 91 3.75 0.07 4.45
N HIS A 92 3.06 -0.91 3.86
CA HIS A 92 1.83 -0.66 3.10
C HIS A 92 0.71 -0.22 4.05
N ALA A 93 0.29 1.04 3.95
CA ALA A 93 -0.69 1.61 4.90
C ALA A 93 -2.06 0.91 4.84
N ALA A 94 -2.41 0.29 3.71
CA ALA A 94 -3.62 -0.52 3.56
C ALA A 94 -3.65 -1.78 4.46
N THR A 95 -2.53 -2.12 5.12
CA THR A 95 -2.48 -3.20 6.12
C THR A 95 -2.77 -2.71 7.54
N MET A 96 -2.96 -1.41 7.76
CA MET A 96 -3.34 -0.87 9.06
C MET A 96 -4.66 -1.49 9.54
N THR A 97 -4.79 -1.70 10.85
CA THR A 97 -6.01 -2.21 11.47
C THR A 97 -7.19 -1.27 11.19
N ASN A 98 -6.96 0.04 11.23
CA ASN A 98 -7.92 1.09 10.90
C ASN A 98 -7.40 1.89 9.68
N PRO A 99 -7.69 1.45 8.45
CA PRO A 99 -7.17 2.12 7.25
C PRO A 99 -7.73 3.52 7.05
N ASP A 100 -8.90 3.85 7.62
CA ASP A 100 -9.52 5.18 7.53
C ASP A 100 -8.74 6.27 8.31
N ASP A 101 -7.87 5.86 9.25
CA ASP A 101 -6.98 6.77 9.98
C ASP A 101 -5.82 7.26 9.08
N TYR A 102 -5.62 6.66 7.91
CA TYR A 102 -4.53 7.00 7.00
C TYR A 102 -4.81 8.31 6.23
N GLN A 103 -4.02 9.34 6.54
CA GLN A 103 -4.10 10.65 5.88
C GLN A 103 -2.77 10.96 5.17
N PRO A 104 -2.59 10.63 3.88
CA PRO A 104 -1.33 10.88 3.17
C PRO A 104 -1.06 12.39 2.99
N ASP A 105 0.19 12.81 3.17
CA ASP A 105 0.62 14.21 2.98
C ASP A 105 1.27 14.48 1.61
N ALA A 106 1.54 13.43 0.84
CA ALA A 106 2.16 13.54 -0.48
C ALA A 106 1.63 12.51 -1.49
N GLN A 107 1.57 12.94 -2.75
CA GLN A 107 1.45 12.04 -3.91
C GLN A 107 2.72 12.12 -4.75
N VAL A 108 3.33 10.98 -5.04
CA VAL A 108 4.62 10.91 -5.75
C VAL A 108 4.53 10.14 -7.06
N LEU A 109 5.45 10.46 -7.98
CA LEU A 109 5.54 9.85 -9.31
C LEU A 109 4.26 10.03 -10.13
N MET A 110 3.64 11.21 -10.00
CA MET A 110 2.39 11.61 -10.67
C MET A 110 2.42 11.50 -12.19
N ARG A 111 3.61 11.58 -12.83
CA ARG A 111 3.75 11.32 -14.28
C ARG A 111 3.30 9.91 -14.68
N SER A 112 3.27 8.96 -13.74
CA SER A 112 2.82 7.58 -13.95
C SER A 112 1.38 7.32 -13.48
N ARG A 113 0.68 8.34 -12.98
CA ARG A 113 -0.69 8.21 -12.48
C ARG A 113 -1.61 7.72 -13.60
N MET A 114 -2.49 6.78 -13.26
CA MET A 114 -3.50 6.31 -14.20
C MET A 114 -4.50 7.42 -14.52
N THR A 115 -4.62 7.78 -15.80
CA THR A 115 -5.48 8.87 -16.26
C THR A 115 -6.97 8.60 -15.97
N TRP A 116 -7.40 7.33 -16.00
CA TRP A 116 -8.79 6.98 -15.71
C TRP A 116 -9.22 7.33 -14.27
N LEU A 117 -8.28 7.48 -13.32
CA LEU A 117 -8.60 7.91 -11.95
C LEU A 117 -9.20 9.32 -11.90
N GLU A 118 -8.97 10.15 -12.92
CA GLU A 118 -9.61 11.48 -13.04
C GLU A 118 -11.12 11.38 -13.28
N ARG A 119 -11.56 10.26 -13.85
CA ARG A 119 -12.97 9.97 -14.09
C ARG A 119 -13.65 9.29 -12.90
N LEU A 120 -12.89 8.88 -11.87
CA LEU A 120 -13.46 8.14 -10.74
C LEU A 120 -14.66 8.84 -10.09
N PRO A 121 -14.66 10.17 -9.86
CA PRO A 121 -15.82 10.87 -9.30
C PRO A 121 -17.05 10.93 -10.21
N SER A 122 -16.89 10.67 -11.52
CA SER A 122 -18.00 10.67 -12.49
C SER A 122 -18.51 9.27 -12.85
N ILE A 123 -17.91 8.23 -12.29
CA ILE A 123 -18.41 6.85 -12.42
C ILE A 123 -19.61 6.70 -11.45
N PRO A 124 -20.75 6.12 -11.90
CA PRO A 124 -21.86 5.82 -11.01
C PRO A 124 -21.41 4.99 -9.79
N ALA A 125 -21.71 5.50 -8.60
CA ALA A 125 -21.39 4.85 -7.33
C ALA A 125 -22.64 4.14 -6.79
N HIS A 126 -22.44 2.94 -6.27
CA HIS A 126 -23.48 2.10 -5.70
C HIS A 126 -22.99 1.54 -4.36
N ASP A 127 -23.87 1.41 -3.37
CA ASP A 127 -23.52 0.80 -2.08
C ASP A 127 -23.31 -0.73 -2.19
N GLY A 128 -23.80 -1.36 -3.25
CA GLY A 128 -23.72 -2.80 -3.51
C GLY A 128 -22.90 -3.18 -4.74
N PHE A 129 -23.02 -4.44 -5.17
CA PHE A 129 -22.40 -4.91 -6.41
C PHE A 129 -22.90 -4.10 -7.62
N GLN A 130 -22.04 -3.98 -8.63
CA GLN A 130 -22.40 -3.34 -9.90
C GLN A 130 -23.67 -3.98 -10.48
N GLU A 131 -24.70 -3.17 -10.70
CA GLU A 131 -25.84 -3.55 -11.52
C GLU A 131 -25.40 -3.70 -12.98
N LYS A 132 -26.19 -4.44 -13.78
CA LYS A 132 -25.89 -4.67 -15.21
C LYS A 132 -25.50 -3.33 -15.88
N PRO A 133 -24.34 -3.23 -16.54
CA PRO A 133 -23.96 -2.01 -17.24
C PRO A 133 -25.11 -1.56 -18.14
N ALA A 134 -25.51 -0.29 -18.02
CA ALA A 134 -26.43 0.29 -18.98
C ALA A 134 -25.88 0.03 -20.39
N ASP A 135 -26.73 -0.45 -21.29
CA ASP A 135 -26.32 -0.83 -22.64
C ASP A 135 -25.55 0.33 -23.27
N GLN A 136 -24.29 0.10 -23.64
CA GLN A 136 -23.45 1.10 -24.29
C GLN A 136 -23.80 1.22 -25.79
N SER A 137 -25.04 0.95 -26.16
CA SER A 137 -25.57 1.11 -27.52
C SER A 137 -25.86 2.59 -27.78
N GLY A 138 -24.82 3.39 -28.06
CA GLY A 138 -25.00 4.79 -28.40
C GLY A 138 -23.73 5.62 -28.51
N ALA A 139 -22.79 5.26 -29.41
CA ALA A 139 -21.92 6.16 -30.18
C ALA A 139 -20.96 5.34 -31.08
#